data_AF-A0AAU9JPZ0-F1
#
_entry.id   AF-A0AAU9JPZ0-F1
#
_cell.length_a   1.000
_cell.length_b   1.000
_cell.length_c   1.000
_cell.angle_alpha   90.00
_cell.angle_beta   90.00
_cell.angle_gamma   90.00
#
_symmetry.space_group_name_H-M   'P 1'
#
loop_
_entity.id
_entity.type
_entity.pdbx_description
1 polymer ?
#
loop_
_entity_poly.entity_id
_entity_poly.type
_entity_poly.pdbx_seq_one_letter_code
_entity_poly.pdbx_strand_id
1 'polypeptide(L)'
;MESALRLIQDMWQVPYICQFVKIFHGSLNMDLITPEELEQALLSPHQSSLCAELITKLLLKKSTTRRELPHGEGYAFDKWHDMLCKQITIWHRIYQKWEKLQSFDKFNATNRLAVKLFQELGGNPFLLPKLSSKKNEEPQQLLPPPTSATTRVRETRSQTNSLPRARKPRYADEFFENSSDFEEEEERYKHLGEISEQQRVVVIYYLCVLKLDTEEELLHELNYVPIEQQRVQPIGKDNSGAAYFYFNNTDCRIYKQQNEKFSLIAKTIDQVKELILRLQANGAYEFSRLLTSMMDDFTRNEQERTRKMLANIKKVHSTPGRKKYTENEYDDSDFSPVEDDMPRKRGPGRPRKIPLPERKPKVMPETSGNDLKLEGVIKYVSTANETVHSFSGFWQVKDKTPQEFRYLKTQPGGPSGLYSGYWRFYDKNIEENLDLKFDNKSVKGCGENVFGMFQVYGEWKKSDEKEILGETTLGQLKLERNYLKFEPSDESSCSEAELEVLDAVKPPHRLEFEEKVHLEHMRMPLKSVQELKKSLKAQEKRELRRVPFFKSDYLS
;
A
#
# COMPACT_ATOMS: atom_id res chain seq x y z
N MET A 1 25.46 -14.86 -20.62
CA MET A 1 24.88 -14.47 -19.31
C MET A 1 25.36 -13.10 -18.84
N GLU A 2 26.67 -12.80 -18.81
CA GLU A 2 27.17 -11.48 -18.36
C GLU A 2 26.63 -10.29 -19.15
N SER A 3 26.51 -10.41 -20.48
CA SER A 3 25.92 -9.36 -21.32
C SER A 3 24.45 -9.09 -20.97
N ALA A 4 23.65 -10.14 -20.76
CA ALA A 4 22.24 -10.02 -20.38
C ALA A 4 22.08 -9.38 -18.98
N LEU A 5 22.91 -9.80 -18.02
CA LEU A 5 22.93 -9.21 -16.68
C LEU A 5 23.25 -7.71 -16.74
N ARG A 6 24.21 -7.30 -17.58
CA ARG A 6 24.56 -5.89 -17.73
C ARG A 6 23.41 -5.06 -18.31
N LEU A 7 22.68 -5.61 -19.29
CA LEU A 7 21.49 -4.97 -19.83
C LEU A 7 20.42 -4.74 -18.76
N ILE A 8 20.17 -5.73 -17.90
CA ILE A 8 19.23 -5.57 -16.76
C ILE A 8 19.75 -4.53 -15.77
N GLN A 9 21.05 -4.57 -15.45
CA GLN A 9 21.68 -3.65 -14.49
C GLN A 9 21.61 -2.18 -14.91
N ASP A 10 21.58 -1.89 -16.21
CA ASP A 10 21.44 -0.52 -16.72
C ASP A 10 19.98 0.00 -16.67
N MET A 11 18.99 -0.87 -16.40
CA MET A 11 17.57 -0.50 -16.34
C MET A 11 17.18 0.07 -14.98
N TRP A 12 16.74 1.33 -14.97
CA TRP A 12 16.24 2.01 -13.77
C TRP A 12 14.94 1.38 -13.21
N GLN A 13 14.23 0.60 -14.02
CA GLN A 13 13.04 -0.13 -13.59
C GLN A 13 13.35 -1.16 -12.49
N VAL A 14 14.56 -1.76 -12.50
CA VAL A 14 14.98 -2.73 -11.47
C VAL A 14 14.99 -2.12 -10.07
N PRO A 15 15.74 -1.03 -9.79
CA PRO A 15 15.71 -0.41 -8.48
C PRO A 15 14.34 0.21 -8.15
N TYR A 16 13.53 0.59 -9.15
CA TYR A 16 12.15 1.01 -8.92
C TYR A 16 11.28 -0.14 -8.38
N ILE A 17 11.35 -1.33 -8.99
CA ILE A 17 10.62 -2.52 -8.51
C ILE A 17 11.05 -2.86 -7.07
N CYS A 18 12.35 -2.78 -6.75
CA CYS A 18 12.82 -2.99 -5.38
C CYS A 18 12.28 -1.93 -4.41
N GLN A 19 12.22 -0.66 -4.82
CA GLN A 19 11.65 0.41 -4.01
C GLN A 19 10.14 0.22 -3.81
N PHE A 20 9.42 -0.22 -4.84
CA PHE A 20 8.01 -0.58 -4.75
C PHE A 20 7.79 -1.69 -3.71
N VAL A 21 8.55 -2.79 -3.81
CA VAL A 21 8.46 -3.89 -2.83
C VAL A 21 8.83 -3.43 -1.43
N LYS A 22 9.85 -2.56 -1.27
CA LYS A 22 10.23 -2.00 0.03
C LYS A 22 9.11 -1.20 0.67
N ILE A 23 8.47 -0.33 -0.12
CA ILE A 23 7.37 0.50 0.37
C ILE A 23 6.17 -0.38 0.76
N PHE A 24 5.81 -1.33 -0.09
CA PHE A 24 4.58 -2.13 0.04
C PHE A 24 4.81 -3.54 0.61
N HIS A 25 5.93 -3.77 1.30
CA HIS A 25 6.29 -5.11 1.79
C HIS A 25 5.22 -5.70 2.72
N GLY A 26 4.54 -4.85 3.51
CA GLY A 26 3.43 -5.24 4.38
C GLY A 26 2.20 -5.72 3.60
N SER A 27 1.68 -4.89 2.68
CA SER A 27 0.56 -5.26 1.80
C SER A 27 0.84 -6.42 0.84
N LEU A 28 2.10 -6.57 0.42
CA LEU A 28 2.52 -7.69 -0.43
C LEU A 28 2.81 -8.94 0.40
N ASN A 29 3.01 -8.84 1.72
CA ASN A 29 3.47 -9.93 2.58
C ASN A 29 4.80 -10.52 2.09
N MET A 30 5.74 -9.69 1.61
CA MET A 30 7.01 -10.12 1.00
C MET A 30 8.21 -9.64 1.81
N ASP A 31 9.29 -10.41 1.77
CA ASP A 31 10.59 -9.95 2.27
C ASP A 31 11.15 -8.82 1.38
N LEU A 32 12.02 -7.98 1.96
CA LEU A 32 12.73 -6.94 1.22
C LEU A 32 13.68 -7.58 0.20
N ILE A 33 13.60 -7.11 -1.05
CA ILE A 33 14.42 -7.60 -2.16
C ILE A 33 15.55 -6.63 -2.49
N THR A 34 16.74 -7.15 -2.76
CA THR A 34 17.85 -6.36 -3.30
C THR A 34 17.82 -6.35 -4.83
N PRO A 35 18.37 -5.32 -5.50
CA PRO A 35 18.48 -5.31 -6.96
C PRO A 35 19.27 -6.49 -7.52
N GLU A 36 20.33 -6.94 -6.83
CA GLU A 36 21.06 -8.15 -7.22
C GLU A 36 20.19 -9.42 -7.21
N GLU A 37 19.36 -9.60 -6.19
CA GLU A 37 18.46 -10.76 -6.10
C GLU A 37 17.41 -10.71 -7.21
N LEU A 38 16.84 -9.54 -7.49
CA LEU A 38 15.87 -9.35 -8.56
C LEU A 38 16.50 -9.60 -9.94
N GLU A 39 17.73 -9.14 -10.17
CA GLU A 39 18.48 -9.44 -11.40
C GLU A 39 18.65 -10.93 -11.64
N GLN A 40 19.11 -11.67 -10.62
CA GLN A 40 19.28 -13.12 -10.73
C GLN A 40 17.93 -13.83 -10.94
N ALA A 41 16.89 -13.37 -10.25
CA ALA A 41 15.54 -13.87 -10.42
C ALA A 41 15.01 -13.69 -11.86
N LEU A 42 15.32 -12.56 -12.49
CA LEU A 42 14.91 -12.23 -13.85
C LEU A 42 15.71 -12.95 -14.94
N LEU A 43 16.96 -13.32 -14.67
CA LEU A 43 17.76 -14.16 -15.57
C LEU A 43 17.16 -15.55 -15.73
N SER A 44 16.65 -16.14 -14.64
CA SER A 44 16.04 -17.48 -14.61
C SER A 44 14.68 -17.50 -13.91
N PRO A 45 13.61 -16.91 -14.50
CA PRO A 45 12.31 -16.75 -13.84
C PRO A 45 11.68 -18.07 -13.39
N HIS A 46 11.87 -19.14 -14.17
CA HIS A 46 11.28 -20.46 -13.92
C HIS A 46 11.92 -21.20 -12.73
N GLN A 47 13.16 -20.86 -12.35
CA GLN A 47 13.87 -21.48 -11.23
C GLN A 47 13.86 -20.61 -9.98
N SER A 48 13.49 -19.34 -10.11
CA SER A 48 13.56 -18.38 -9.02
C SER A 48 12.30 -18.40 -8.17
N SER A 49 12.42 -18.83 -6.92
CA SER A 49 11.35 -18.71 -5.91
C SER A 49 10.94 -17.25 -5.69
N LEU A 50 11.92 -16.34 -5.72
CA LEU A 50 11.67 -14.90 -5.61
C LEU A 50 10.80 -14.39 -6.77
N CYS A 51 11.08 -14.81 -8.00
CA CYS A 51 10.28 -14.43 -9.17
C CYS A 51 8.85 -14.99 -9.05
N ALA A 52 8.73 -16.26 -8.64
CA ALA A 52 7.43 -16.89 -8.41
C ALA A 52 6.61 -16.16 -7.33
N GLU A 53 7.21 -15.83 -6.18
CA GLU A 53 6.58 -15.05 -5.11
C GLU A 53 6.14 -13.67 -5.60
N LEU A 54 7.06 -12.90 -6.21
CA LEU A 54 6.79 -11.55 -6.70
C LEU A 54 5.64 -11.52 -7.70
N ILE A 55 5.70 -12.37 -8.74
CA ILE A 55 4.68 -12.39 -9.80
C ILE A 55 3.36 -12.88 -9.24
N THR A 56 3.35 -13.93 -8.42
CA THR A 56 2.12 -14.43 -7.79
C THR A 56 1.43 -13.32 -7.00
N LYS A 57 2.17 -12.60 -6.16
CA LYS A 57 1.62 -11.55 -5.31
C LYS A 57 1.19 -10.33 -6.11
N LEU A 58 1.89 -9.96 -7.18
CA LEU A 58 1.43 -8.90 -8.09
C LEU A 58 0.14 -9.29 -8.83
N LEU A 59 -0.02 -10.55 -9.23
CA LEU A 59 -1.21 -11.01 -9.97
C LEU A 59 -2.44 -11.27 -9.09
N LEU A 60 -2.26 -11.55 -7.80
CA LEU A 60 -3.36 -11.81 -6.86
C LEU A 60 -4.16 -10.54 -6.55
N LYS A 61 -5.41 -10.46 -7.01
CA LYS A 61 -6.27 -9.27 -6.86
C LYS A 61 -6.56 -8.86 -5.42
N LYS A 62 -6.81 -9.84 -4.54
CA LYS A 62 -7.20 -9.58 -3.14
C LYS A 62 -5.98 -9.61 -2.23
N SER A 63 -5.84 -8.60 -1.38
CA SER A 63 -4.78 -8.54 -0.37
C SER A 63 -4.86 -9.66 0.65
N THR A 64 -6.06 -10.07 1.04
CA THR A 64 -6.27 -11.21 1.96
C THR A 64 -5.60 -12.49 1.46
N THR A 65 -5.81 -12.84 0.19
CA THR A 65 -5.20 -14.02 -0.44
C THR A 65 -3.67 -13.91 -0.53
N ARG A 66 -3.12 -12.69 -0.65
CA ARG A 66 -1.65 -12.48 -0.60
C ARG A 66 -1.08 -12.68 0.79
N ARG A 67 -1.78 -12.19 1.82
CA ARG A 67 -1.38 -12.34 3.22
C ARG A 67 -1.47 -13.79 3.71
N GLU A 68 -2.37 -14.59 3.12
CA GLU A 68 -2.47 -16.03 3.38
C GLU A 68 -1.27 -16.83 2.84
N LEU A 69 -0.59 -16.33 1.79
CA LEU A 69 0.62 -16.96 1.26
C LEU A 69 1.82 -16.63 2.16
N PRO A 70 2.55 -17.62 2.70
CA PRO A 70 3.75 -17.39 3.49
C PRO A 70 4.82 -16.55 2.76
N HIS A 71 5.73 -15.97 3.54
CA HIS A 71 6.89 -15.26 2.99
C HIS A 71 7.81 -16.25 2.29
N GLY A 72 8.33 -15.89 1.11
CA GLY A 72 9.16 -16.79 0.30
C GLY A 72 8.36 -17.79 -0.53
N GLU A 73 7.03 -17.81 -0.43
CA GLU A 73 6.17 -18.71 -1.20
C GLU A 73 5.42 -17.98 -2.31
N GLY A 74 5.39 -18.63 -3.47
CA GLY A 74 4.59 -18.27 -4.64
C GLY A 74 3.95 -19.51 -5.22
N TYR A 75 3.04 -19.33 -6.18
CA TYR A 75 2.50 -20.48 -6.90
C TYR A 75 3.59 -21.17 -7.73
N ALA A 76 3.34 -22.43 -8.08
CA ALA A 76 4.19 -23.16 -9.02
C ALA A 76 4.25 -22.45 -10.38
N PHE A 77 5.33 -22.70 -11.13
CA PHE A 77 5.60 -22.04 -12.40
C PHE A 77 4.41 -22.04 -13.35
N ASP A 78 3.83 -23.22 -13.61
CA ASP A 78 2.71 -23.37 -14.53
C ASP A 78 1.51 -22.52 -14.12
N LYS A 79 1.23 -22.44 -12.82
CA LYS A 79 0.09 -21.71 -12.29
C LYS A 79 0.28 -20.20 -12.38
N TRP A 80 1.40 -19.65 -11.91
CA TRP A 80 1.60 -18.19 -12.01
C TRP A 80 1.80 -17.76 -13.46
N HIS A 81 2.40 -18.60 -14.30
CA HIS A 81 2.56 -18.34 -15.72
C HIS A 81 1.21 -18.26 -16.44
N ASP A 82 0.30 -19.21 -16.18
CA ASP A 82 -1.08 -19.15 -16.70
C ASP A 82 -1.81 -17.88 -16.26
N MET A 83 -1.69 -17.50 -14.98
CA MET A 83 -2.25 -16.24 -14.48
C MET A 83 -1.68 -15.02 -15.22
N LEU A 84 -0.36 -15.01 -15.48
CA LEU A 84 0.30 -13.94 -16.21
C LEU A 84 -0.20 -13.89 -17.66
N CYS A 85 -0.28 -15.02 -18.35
CA CYS A 85 -0.78 -15.10 -19.73
C CYS A 85 -2.22 -14.59 -19.85
N LYS A 86 -3.10 -14.97 -18.91
CA LYS A 86 -4.47 -14.45 -18.85
C LYS A 86 -4.48 -12.93 -18.70
N GLN A 87 -3.64 -12.39 -17.82
CA GLN A 87 -3.53 -10.95 -17.60
C GLN A 87 -2.98 -10.20 -18.83
N ILE A 88 -1.90 -10.71 -19.43
CA ILE A 88 -1.30 -10.16 -20.66
C ILE A 88 -2.29 -10.20 -21.82
N THR A 89 -3.09 -11.27 -21.95
CA THR A 89 -4.11 -11.40 -23.00
C THR A 89 -5.18 -10.32 -22.88
N ILE A 90 -5.64 -10.04 -21.65
CA ILE A 90 -6.59 -8.95 -21.38
C ILE A 90 -6.00 -7.60 -21.80
N TRP A 91 -4.76 -7.33 -21.40
CA TRP A 91 -4.07 -6.08 -21.75
C TRP A 91 -3.80 -5.97 -23.26
N HIS A 92 -3.47 -7.06 -23.93
CA HIS A 92 -3.22 -7.08 -25.37
C HIS A 92 -4.48 -6.71 -26.16
N ARG A 93 -5.66 -7.18 -25.73
CA ARG A 93 -6.95 -6.79 -26.32
C ARG A 93 -7.21 -5.28 -26.17
N ILE A 94 -6.84 -4.70 -25.03
CA ILE A 94 -6.92 -3.25 -24.81
C ILE A 94 -6.00 -2.52 -25.79
N TYR A 95 -4.77 -3.00 -25.95
CA TYR A 95 -3.81 -2.46 -26.91
C TYR A 95 -4.31 -2.55 -28.36
N GLN A 96 -4.85 -3.68 -28.80
CA GLN A 96 -5.44 -3.84 -30.14
C GLN A 96 -6.64 -2.90 -30.37
N LYS A 97 -7.46 -2.68 -29.35
CA LYS A 97 -8.54 -1.68 -29.42
C LYS A 97 -7.98 -0.27 -29.56
N TRP A 98 -6.92 0.04 -28.82
CA TRP A 98 -6.23 1.33 -28.92
C TRP A 98 -5.60 1.53 -30.30
N GLU A 99 -4.94 0.51 -30.86
CA GLU A 99 -4.32 0.57 -32.19
C GLU A 99 -5.34 0.90 -33.30
N LYS A 100 -6.58 0.41 -33.17
CA LYS A 100 -7.70 0.74 -34.09
C LYS A 100 -8.25 2.15 -33.89
N LEU A 101 -8.25 2.66 -32.65
CA LEU A 101 -8.89 3.93 -32.31
C LEU A 101 -7.92 5.13 -32.33
N GLN A 102 -6.62 4.90 -32.11
CA GLN A 102 -5.55 5.90 -32.01
C GLN A 102 -5.88 7.08 -31.05
N SER A 103 -6.68 6.84 -30.01
CA SER A 103 -7.11 7.87 -29.06
C SER A 103 -7.09 7.34 -27.63
N PHE A 104 -6.38 8.05 -26.74
CA PHE A 104 -6.26 7.73 -25.31
C PHE A 104 -7.46 8.20 -24.47
N ASP A 105 -8.27 9.14 -24.99
CA ASP A 105 -9.36 9.77 -24.22
C ASP A 105 -10.45 8.77 -23.81
N LYS A 106 -10.60 7.71 -24.59
CA LYS A 106 -11.59 6.64 -24.36
C LYS A 106 -11.12 5.58 -23.37
N PHE A 107 -9.87 5.65 -22.89
CA PHE A 107 -9.28 4.65 -22.00
C PHE A 107 -9.09 5.23 -20.60
N ASN A 108 -9.50 4.46 -19.57
CA ASN A 108 -9.20 4.77 -18.18
C ASN A 108 -7.69 4.67 -17.89
N ALA A 109 -7.25 5.16 -16.72
CA ALA A 109 -5.83 5.22 -16.36
C ALA A 109 -5.12 3.85 -16.48
N THR A 110 -5.74 2.81 -15.95
CA THR A 110 -5.25 1.42 -16.01
C THR A 110 -5.07 0.92 -17.44
N ASN A 111 -6.04 1.19 -18.33
CA ASN A 111 -5.94 0.80 -19.73
C ASN A 111 -4.84 1.58 -20.47
N ARG A 112 -4.62 2.86 -20.11
CA ARG A 112 -3.51 3.65 -20.68
C ARG A 112 -2.16 3.06 -20.30
N LEU A 113 -2.02 2.55 -19.08
CA LEU A 113 -0.81 1.85 -18.64
C LEU A 113 -0.61 0.54 -19.41
N ALA A 114 -1.67 -0.24 -19.64
CA ALA A 114 -1.60 -1.43 -20.50
C ALA A 114 -1.16 -1.09 -21.94
N VAL A 115 -1.64 0.00 -22.51
CA VAL A 115 -1.19 0.47 -23.84
C VAL A 115 0.30 0.83 -23.83
N LYS A 116 0.76 1.60 -22.83
CA LYS A 116 2.17 2.00 -22.69
C LYS A 116 3.10 0.80 -22.56
N LEU A 117 2.70 -0.21 -21.79
CA LEU A 117 3.42 -1.49 -21.69
C LEU A 117 3.71 -2.07 -23.08
N PHE A 118 2.69 -2.21 -23.94
CA PHE A 118 2.91 -2.79 -25.28
C PHE A 118 3.63 -1.86 -26.24
N GLN A 119 3.51 -0.54 -26.09
CA GLN A 119 4.35 0.41 -26.84
C GLN A 119 5.84 0.24 -26.50
N GLU A 120 6.17 0.12 -25.22
CA GLU A 120 7.54 -0.07 -24.75
C GLU A 120 8.10 -1.45 -25.10
N LEU A 121 7.25 -2.49 -25.11
CA LEU A 121 7.63 -3.84 -25.54
C LEU A 121 7.77 -4.00 -27.07
N GLY A 122 7.24 -3.06 -27.86
CA GLY A 122 7.19 -3.16 -29.32
C GLY A 122 6.14 -4.15 -29.84
N GLY A 123 5.00 -4.27 -29.16
CA GLY A 123 3.96 -5.27 -29.43
C GLY A 123 3.93 -6.36 -28.36
N ASN A 124 3.20 -7.46 -28.59
CA ASN A 124 3.09 -8.56 -27.63
C ASN A 124 4.25 -9.56 -27.78
N PRO A 125 5.25 -9.56 -26.86
CA PRO A 125 6.42 -10.43 -27.00
C PRO A 125 6.12 -11.89 -26.66
N PHE A 126 4.96 -12.16 -26.04
CA PHE A 126 4.55 -13.50 -25.66
C PHE A 126 3.93 -14.27 -26.83
N LEU A 127 3.47 -13.62 -27.89
CA LEU A 127 2.94 -14.34 -29.05
C LEU A 127 4.09 -14.94 -29.85
N LEU A 128 4.00 -16.24 -30.13
CA LEU A 128 4.85 -16.84 -31.15
C LEU A 128 4.46 -16.25 -32.52
N PRO A 129 5.44 -15.91 -33.37
CA PRO A 129 5.14 -15.54 -34.74
C PRO A 129 4.27 -16.64 -35.35
N LYS A 130 3.12 -16.28 -35.94
CA LYS A 130 2.33 -17.24 -36.70
C LYS A 130 3.30 -17.82 -37.73
N LEU A 131 3.65 -19.11 -37.57
CA LEU A 131 4.40 -19.84 -38.59
C LEU A 131 3.57 -19.65 -39.84
N SER A 132 4.05 -18.81 -40.76
CA SER A 132 3.40 -18.65 -42.04
C SER A 132 3.54 -20.02 -42.68
N SER A 133 2.56 -20.88 -42.47
CA SER A 133 2.29 -21.99 -43.34
C SER A 133 2.00 -21.31 -44.67
N LYS A 134 3.08 -21.04 -45.41
CA LYS A 134 3.02 -21.03 -46.86
C LYS A 134 2.43 -22.40 -47.16
N LYS A 135 1.10 -22.46 -47.22
CA LYS A 135 0.39 -23.44 -48.02
C LYS A 135 1.10 -23.30 -49.36
N ASN A 136 2.04 -24.22 -49.62
CA ASN A 136 2.39 -24.51 -50.99
C ASN A 136 1.04 -24.81 -51.63
N GLU A 137 0.56 -23.86 -52.42
CA GLU A 137 -0.56 -24.07 -53.30
C GLU A 137 -0.12 -25.19 -54.25
N GLU A 138 -0.29 -26.44 -53.82
CA GLU A 138 -0.41 -27.53 -54.77
C GLU A 138 -1.61 -27.17 -55.66
N PRO A 139 -1.43 -27.13 -56.98
CA PRO A 139 -2.50 -26.74 -57.90
C PRO A 139 -3.68 -27.69 -57.71
N GLN A 140 -4.78 -27.14 -57.17
CA GLN A 140 -6.01 -27.88 -56.96
C GLN A 140 -6.51 -28.43 -58.31
N GLN A 141 -6.43 -29.75 -58.48
CA GLN A 141 -7.23 -30.44 -59.46
C GLN A 141 -8.71 -30.29 -59.07
N LEU A 142 -9.47 -29.65 -59.97
CA LEU A 142 -10.91 -29.45 -59.90
C LEU A 142 -11.63 -30.79 -59.70
N LEU A 143 -12.12 -31.06 -58.49
CA LEU A 143 -13.12 -32.09 -58.23
C LEU A 143 -14.52 -31.45 -58.17
N PRO A 144 -15.55 -32.13 -58.71
CA PRO A 144 -16.90 -31.59 -58.86
C PRO A 144 -17.65 -31.45 -57.52
N PRO A 145 -18.66 -30.57 -57.46
CA PRO A 145 -19.36 -30.23 -56.22
C PRO A 145 -20.18 -31.40 -55.67
N PRO A 146 -20.18 -31.63 -54.34
CA PRO A 146 -21.02 -32.65 -53.74
C PRO A 146 -22.48 -32.20 -53.73
N THR A 147 -23.34 -33.03 -54.32
CA THR A 147 -24.79 -32.94 -54.23
C THR A 147 -25.28 -33.14 -52.80
N SER A 148 -26.10 -32.20 -52.37
CA SER A 148 -26.87 -32.15 -51.13
C SER A 148 -27.81 -33.32 -50.93
N ALA A 149 -27.71 -34.03 -49.79
CA ALA A 149 -28.81 -34.82 -49.24
C ALA A 149 -28.62 -35.09 -47.73
N THR A 150 -29.60 -34.60 -46.94
CA THR A 150 -30.21 -35.26 -45.75
C THR A 150 -29.26 -35.58 -44.58
N THR A 151 -29.47 -35.14 -43.33
CA THR A 151 -30.57 -35.58 -42.46
C THR A 151 -30.53 -34.76 -41.16
N ARG A 152 -31.66 -34.12 -40.78
CA ARG A 152 -31.87 -33.56 -39.44
C ARG A 152 -32.11 -34.70 -38.46
N VAL A 153 -31.15 -35.01 -37.60
CA VAL A 153 -31.36 -35.84 -36.41
C VAL A 153 -31.58 -34.90 -35.22
N ARG A 154 -32.78 -34.98 -34.65
CA ARG A 154 -33.24 -34.22 -33.50
C ARG A 154 -32.93 -35.07 -32.26
N GLU A 155 -31.80 -34.82 -31.62
CA GLU A 155 -31.45 -35.50 -30.36
C GLU A 155 -32.32 -34.98 -29.21
N THR A 156 -33.13 -35.88 -28.66
CA THR A 156 -33.91 -35.69 -27.45
C THR A 156 -32.99 -35.72 -26.23
N ARG A 157 -32.95 -34.59 -25.50
CA ARG A 157 -32.36 -34.45 -24.17
C ARG A 157 -32.95 -35.47 -23.18
N SER A 158 -32.15 -36.46 -22.80
CA SER A 158 -32.39 -37.28 -21.61
C SER A 158 -31.94 -36.52 -20.35
N GLN A 159 -32.90 -36.13 -19.52
CA GLN A 159 -32.65 -35.69 -18.14
C GLN A 159 -32.16 -36.88 -17.33
N THR A 160 -30.88 -36.88 -16.94
CA THR A 160 -30.37 -37.79 -15.91
C THR A 160 -29.93 -36.97 -14.70
N ASN A 161 -30.37 -37.45 -13.54
CA ASN A 161 -30.18 -36.87 -12.22
C ASN A 161 -28.71 -36.61 -11.91
N SER A 162 -28.35 -35.33 -11.74
CA SER A 162 -27.07 -34.92 -11.19
C SER A 162 -27.02 -35.21 -9.68
N LEU A 163 -26.19 -36.18 -9.30
CA LEU A 163 -25.73 -36.40 -7.92
C LEU A 163 -25.16 -35.09 -7.32
N PRO A 164 -25.33 -34.85 -6.01
CA PRO A 164 -24.78 -33.68 -5.36
C PRO A 164 -23.25 -33.74 -5.40
N ARG A 165 -22.64 -32.91 -6.25
CA ARG A 165 -21.19 -32.72 -6.29
C ARG A 165 -20.73 -32.26 -4.91
N ALA A 166 -19.81 -33.04 -4.32
CA ALA A 166 -19.13 -32.67 -3.08
C ALA A 166 -18.58 -31.25 -3.21
N ARG A 167 -18.93 -30.39 -2.24
CA ARG A 167 -18.45 -29.01 -2.15
C ARG A 167 -16.93 -29.03 -1.98
N LYS A 168 -16.18 -28.80 -3.07
CA LYS A 168 -14.77 -28.42 -2.99
C LYS A 168 -14.67 -27.10 -2.19
N PRO A 169 -13.60 -26.90 -1.40
CA PRO A 169 -13.42 -25.69 -0.61
C PRO A 169 -13.44 -24.46 -1.52
N ARG A 170 -14.40 -23.56 -1.29
CA ARG A 170 -14.63 -22.30 -2.03
C ARG A 170 -13.65 -21.21 -1.59
N TYR A 171 -12.35 -21.44 -1.75
CA TYR A 171 -11.36 -20.40 -1.53
C TYR A 171 -10.41 -20.36 -2.73
N ALA A 172 -10.55 -19.31 -3.54
CA ALA A 172 -9.54 -18.65 -4.41
C ALA A 172 -9.84 -18.50 -5.92
N ASP A 173 -10.66 -19.33 -6.57
CA ASP A 173 -10.67 -19.38 -8.05
C ASP A 173 -11.89 -18.75 -8.78
N GLU A 174 -12.87 -18.18 -8.06
CA GLU A 174 -14.19 -17.81 -8.61
C GLU A 174 -14.21 -16.70 -9.70
N PHE A 175 -13.07 -16.09 -10.08
CA PHE A 175 -13.06 -15.00 -11.07
C PHE A 175 -12.40 -15.33 -12.41
N PHE A 176 -11.66 -16.44 -12.53
CA PHE A 176 -11.06 -16.84 -13.83
C PHE A 176 -11.89 -17.89 -14.58
N GLU A 177 -12.83 -18.56 -13.90
CA GLU A 177 -13.65 -19.63 -14.51
C GLU A 177 -14.81 -19.13 -15.38
N ASN A 178 -15.20 -17.85 -15.29
CA ASN A 178 -16.35 -17.31 -16.02
C ASN A 178 -16.07 -16.80 -17.45
N SER A 179 -14.89 -17.08 -18.01
CA SER A 179 -14.62 -16.75 -19.41
C SER A 179 -14.67 -17.99 -20.30
N SER A 180 -15.81 -18.65 -20.35
CA SER A 180 -16.03 -19.84 -21.19
C SER A 180 -16.00 -19.56 -22.70
N ASP A 181 -15.96 -18.30 -23.13
CA ASP A 181 -15.95 -17.92 -24.56
C ASP A 181 -14.52 -17.89 -25.17
N PHE A 182 -13.54 -18.50 -24.50
CA PHE A 182 -12.18 -18.67 -25.02
C PHE A 182 -12.03 -20.03 -25.72
N GLU A 183 -12.78 -20.28 -26.80
CA GLU A 183 -12.52 -21.43 -27.67
C GLU A 183 -11.28 -21.19 -28.56
N GLU A 184 -10.16 -21.82 -28.16
CA GLU A 184 -9.32 -22.69 -29.01
C GLU A 184 -8.65 -22.16 -30.30
N GLU A 185 -8.07 -20.95 -30.28
CA GLU A 185 -6.72 -20.87 -30.85
C GLU A 185 -5.77 -21.03 -29.67
N GLU A 186 -5.19 -22.22 -29.49
CA GLU A 186 -3.99 -22.43 -28.65
C GLU A 186 -2.85 -21.58 -29.23
N GLU A 187 -2.95 -20.26 -29.10
CA GLU A 187 -1.84 -19.36 -29.25
C GLU A 187 -0.84 -19.82 -28.19
N ARG A 188 0.20 -20.52 -28.63
CA ARG A 188 1.30 -20.90 -27.75
C ARG A 188 1.98 -19.61 -27.30
N TYR A 189 1.66 -19.19 -26.08
CA TYR A 189 2.33 -18.09 -25.43
C TYR A 189 3.73 -18.53 -25.03
N LYS A 190 4.72 -17.71 -25.36
CA LYS A 190 6.07 -17.85 -24.82
C LYS A 190 6.03 -17.70 -23.32
N HIS A 191 6.90 -18.40 -22.63
CA HIS A 191 7.08 -18.19 -21.20
C HIS A 191 7.84 -16.89 -20.91
N LEU A 192 7.73 -16.35 -19.68
CA LEU A 192 8.49 -15.16 -19.28
C LEU A 192 10.01 -15.36 -19.43
N GLY A 193 10.50 -16.60 -19.26
CA GLY A 193 11.90 -16.96 -19.49
C GLY A 193 12.34 -17.02 -20.96
N GLU A 194 11.41 -16.92 -21.91
CA GLU A 194 11.69 -17.03 -23.35
C GLU A 194 11.67 -15.66 -24.06
N ILE A 195 11.09 -14.63 -23.44
CA ILE A 195 11.19 -13.25 -23.91
C ILE A 195 12.54 -12.64 -23.51
N SER A 196 12.94 -11.55 -24.16
CA SER A 196 14.21 -10.88 -23.86
C SER A 196 14.24 -10.36 -22.42
N GLU A 197 15.42 -10.31 -21.82
CA GLU A 197 15.62 -9.96 -20.42
C GLU A 197 15.10 -8.54 -20.11
N GLN A 198 15.27 -7.60 -21.04
CA GLN A 198 14.75 -6.24 -20.92
C GLN A 198 13.20 -6.24 -20.88
N GLN A 199 12.57 -7.01 -21.76
CA GLN A 199 11.11 -7.14 -21.78
C GLN A 199 10.57 -7.74 -20.47
N ARG A 200 11.30 -8.67 -19.84
CA ARG A 200 10.92 -9.21 -18.51
C ARG A 200 10.86 -8.12 -17.45
N VAL A 201 11.89 -7.27 -17.39
CA VAL A 201 11.94 -6.13 -16.46
C VAL A 201 10.75 -5.19 -16.70
N VAL A 202 10.47 -4.86 -17.96
CA VAL A 202 9.34 -3.99 -18.34
C VAL A 202 8.01 -4.61 -17.89
N VAL A 203 7.77 -5.89 -18.13
CA VAL A 203 6.53 -6.57 -17.70
C VAL A 203 6.34 -6.48 -16.19
N ILE A 204 7.37 -6.78 -15.39
CA ILE A 204 7.27 -6.70 -13.92
C ILE A 204 7.07 -5.25 -13.45
N TYR A 205 7.76 -4.30 -14.06
CA TYR A 205 7.58 -2.88 -13.76
C TYR A 205 6.12 -2.44 -13.96
N TYR A 206 5.51 -2.75 -15.10
CA TYR A 206 4.11 -2.40 -15.33
C TYR A 206 3.14 -3.19 -14.44
N LEU A 207 3.47 -4.42 -14.04
CA LEU A 207 2.69 -5.12 -13.01
C LEU A 207 2.67 -4.34 -11.70
N CYS A 208 3.81 -3.79 -11.25
CA CYS A 208 3.87 -2.93 -10.06
C CYS A 208 3.05 -1.64 -10.22
N VAL A 209 3.21 -0.93 -11.34
CA VAL A 209 2.49 0.33 -11.59
C VAL A 209 0.98 0.11 -11.70
N LEU A 210 0.56 -0.94 -12.40
CA LEU A 210 -0.86 -1.32 -12.50
C LEU A 210 -1.41 -1.74 -11.15
N LYS A 211 -0.62 -2.43 -10.32
CA LYS A 211 -1.02 -2.77 -8.96
C LYS A 211 -1.27 -1.52 -8.13
N LEU A 212 -0.35 -0.57 -8.17
CA LEU A 212 -0.48 0.71 -7.47
C LEU A 212 -1.73 1.50 -7.91
N ASP A 213 -2.04 1.49 -9.20
CA ASP A 213 -3.19 2.20 -9.77
C ASP A 213 -4.53 1.54 -9.43
N THR A 214 -4.54 0.21 -9.25
CA THR A 214 -5.79 -0.55 -9.09
C THR A 214 -6.12 -0.91 -7.64
N GLU A 215 -5.15 -0.88 -6.73
CA GLU A 215 -5.34 -1.35 -5.36
C GLU A 215 -5.33 -0.21 -4.33
N GLU A 216 -6.51 0.04 -3.76
CA GLU A 216 -6.71 1.10 -2.76
C GLU A 216 -5.86 0.91 -1.50
N GLU A 217 -5.60 -0.33 -1.09
CA GLU A 217 -4.76 -0.63 0.09
C GLU A 217 -3.32 -0.14 -0.10
N LEU A 218 -2.75 -0.31 -1.31
CA LEU A 218 -1.42 0.20 -1.63
C LEU A 218 -1.43 1.73 -1.65
N LEU A 219 -2.47 2.34 -2.23
CA LEU A 219 -2.62 3.81 -2.19
C LEU A 219 -2.76 4.32 -0.76
N HIS A 220 -3.42 3.57 0.12
CA HIS A 220 -3.54 3.89 1.53
C HIS A 220 -2.19 3.82 2.24
N GLU A 221 -1.43 2.72 2.07
CA GLU A 221 -0.06 2.61 2.60
C GLU A 221 0.85 3.74 2.10
N LEU A 222 0.72 4.11 0.83
CA LEU A 222 1.51 5.19 0.23
C LEU A 222 1.33 6.51 0.97
N ASN A 223 0.13 6.82 1.48
CA ASN A 223 -0.14 8.06 2.23
C ASN A 223 0.66 8.17 3.54
N TYR A 224 1.13 7.06 4.10
CA TYR A 224 1.94 7.05 5.32
C TYR A 224 3.45 7.09 5.06
N VAL A 225 3.86 6.87 3.82
CA VAL A 225 5.27 6.88 3.42
C VAL A 225 5.71 8.33 3.27
N PRO A 226 6.81 8.77 3.90
CA PRO A 226 7.33 10.13 3.70
C PRO A 226 7.54 10.44 2.22
N ILE A 227 7.19 11.65 1.78
CA ILE A 227 7.25 12.04 0.35
C ILE A 227 8.67 11.88 -0.24
N GLU A 228 9.70 12.01 0.59
CA GLU A 228 11.10 11.80 0.23
C GLU A 228 11.43 10.34 -0.09
N GLN A 229 10.65 9.39 0.42
CA GLN A 229 10.78 7.96 0.12
C GLN A 229 9.90 7.53 -1.06
N GLN A 230 8.83 8.26 -1.33
CA GLN A 230 7.94 8.00 -2.47
C GLN A 230 8.56 8.41 -3.81
N ARG A 231 9.39 9.46 -3.81
CA ARG A 231 9.92 10.07 -5.03
C ARG A 231 11.41 9.79 -5.18
N VAL A 232 11.78 9.30 -6.36
CA VAL A 232 13.18 9.24 -6.76
C VAL A 232 13.52 10.57 -7.42
N GLN A 233 14.23 11.43 -6.70
CA GLN A 233 14.73 12.69 -7.23
C GLN A 233 16.17 12.52 -7.71
N PRO A 234 16.59 13.27 -8.75
CA PRO A 234 17.98 13.30 -9.13
C PRO A 234 18.80 13.88 -7.98
N ILE A 235 19.82 13.14 -7.53
CA ILE A 235 20.72 13.57 -6.46
C ILE A 235 21.68 14.67 -6.93
N GLY A 236 21.94 14.77 -8.23
CA GLY A 236 22.74 15.84 -8.80
C GLY A 236 22.81 15.79 -10.31
N LYS A 237 23.46 16.80 -10.89
CA LYS A 237 23.79 16.85 -12.32
C LYS A 237 25.29 17.08 -12.50
N ASP A 238 25.88 16.51 -13.54
CA ASP A 238 27.24 16.86 -13.96
C ASP A 238 27.25 18.06 -14.91
N ASN A 239 28.45 18.50 -15.31
CA ASN A 239 28.61 19.63 -16.24
C ASN A 239 28.07 19.37 -17.64
N SER A 240 27.83 18.09 -18.01
CA SER A 240 27.18 17.73 -19.26
C SER A 240 25.65 17.78 -19.18
N GLY A 241 25.10 18.14 -18.01
CA GLY A 241 23.66 18.19 -17.76
C GLY A 241 23.05 16.83 -17.45
N ALA A 242 23.84 15.75 -17.40
CA ALA A 242 23.34 14.41 -17.10
C ALA A 242 22.94 14.31 -15.63
N ALA A 243 21.77 13.74 -15.36
CA ALA A 243 21.20 13.61 -14.04
C ALA A 243 21.58 12.27 -13.41
N TYR A 244 21.89 12.28 -12.11
CA TYR A 244 22.26 11.08 -11.36
C TYR A 244 21.15 10.74 -10.37
N PHE A 245 20.85 9.45 -10.23
CA PHE A 245 19.74 8.94 -9.43
C PHE A 245 20.23 7.89 -8.44
N TYR A 246 19.68 7.97 -7.23
CA TYR A 246 19.86 6.98 -6.17
C TYR A 246 18.47 6.64 -5.62
N PHE A 247 18.14 5.35 -5.58
CA PHE A 247 16.78 4.87 -5.30
C PHE A 247 16.53 4.57 -3.81
N ASN A 248 17.45 4.95 -2.92
CA ASN A 248 17.36 4.70 -1.48
C ASN A 248 17.00 3.23 -1.12
N ASN A 249 17.50 2.30 -1.92
CA ASN A 249 17.35 0.88 -1.70
C ASN A 249 18.36 0.39 -0.65
N THR A 250 18.34 -0.90 -0.34
CA THR A 250 19.35 -1.54 0.52
C THR A 250 20.69 -1.73 -0.19
N ASP A 251 21.06 -0.81 -1.08
CA ASP A 251 22.29 -0.81 -1.86
C ASP A 251 22.90 0.60 -1.97
N CYS A 252 24.01 0.72 -2.69
CA CYS A 252 24.72 1.97 -2.95
C CYS A 252 24.74 2.35 -4.45
N ARG A 253 23.78 1.83 -5.23
CA ARG A 253 23.82 1.95 -6.69
C ARG A 253 23.45 3.34 -7.18
N ILE A 254 24.24 3.87 -8.11
CA ILE A 254 24.02 5.18 -8.72
C ILE A 254 23.84 5.02 -10.23
N TYR A 255 22.73 5.53 -10.73
CA TYR A 255 22.37 5.53 -12.14
C TYR A 255 22.57 6.92 -12.74
N LYS A 256 23.08 6.99 -13.97
CA LYS A 256 23.18 8.21 -14.76
C LYS A 256 22.14 8.18 -15.87
N GLN A 257 21.35 9.24 -15.96
CA GLN A 257 20.42 9.49 -17.05
C GLN A 257 21.02 10.54 -18.00
N GLN A 258 21.19 10.15 -19.26
CA GLN A 258 21.63 11.04 -20.34
C GLN A 258 20.81 10.75 -21.60
N ASN A 259 20.18 11.77 -22.18
CA ASN A 259 19.29 11.62 -23.35
C ASN A 259 18.23 10.52 -23.13
N GLU A 260 17.55 10.57 -21.97
CA GLU A 260 16.53 9.59 -21.53
C GLU A 260 17.03 8.16 -21.30
N LYS A 261 18.29 7.86 -21.61
CA LYS A 261 18.91 6.56 -21.37
C LYS A 261 19.52 6.52 -19.98
N PHE A 262 19.18 5.48 -19.23
CA PHE A 262 19.79 5.17 -17.95
C PHE A 262 20.97 4.23 -18.13
N SER A 263 21.99 4.39 -17.28
CA SER A 263 23.16 3.50 -17.20
C SER A 263 23.64 3.42 -15.75
N LEU A 264 24.06 2.23 -15.31
CA LEU A 264 24.61 2.03 -13.99
C LEU A 264 26.07 2.50 -13.97
N ILE A 265 26.37 3.53 -13.18
CA ILE A 265 27.72 4.11 -13.09
C ILE A 265 28.49 3.59 -11.89
N ALA A 266 27.80 3.34 -10.78
CA ALA A 266 28.41 2.78 -9.58
C ALA A 266 27.52 1.71 -8.98
N LYS A 267 28.09 0.53 -8.74
CA LYS A 267 27.47 -0.64 -8.11
C LYS A 267 27.99 -0.91 -6.70
N THR A 268 29.24 -0.52 -6.42
CA THR A 268 29.91 -0.76 -5.14
C THR A 268 30.39 0.55 -4.53
N ILE A 269 30.65 0.54 -3.21
CA ILE A 269 31.19 1.70 -2.48
C ILE A 269 32.47 2.24 -3.15
N ASP A 270 33.35 1.36 -3.60
CA ASP A 270 34.61 1.80 -4.23
C ASP A 270 34.36 2.48 -5.58
N GLN A 271 33.36 2.03 -6.35
CA GLN A 271 32.93 2.72 -7.56
C GLN A 271 32.25 4.06 -7.26
N VAL A 272 31.55 4.19 -6.13
CA VAL A 272 31.01 5.49 -5.67
C VAL A 272 32.16 6.43 -5.30
N LYS A 273 33.20 5.97 -4.60
CA LYS A 273 34.39 6.77 -4.30
C LYS A 273 35.10 7.22 -5.58
N GLU A 274 35.24 6.32 -6.55
CA GLU A 274 35.83 6.66 -7.84
C GLU A 274 34.98 7.70 -8.59
N LEU A 275 33.65 7.58 -8.55
CA LEU A 275 32.74 8.57 -9.11
C LEU A 275 32.90 9.94 -8.43
N ILE A 276 33.03 9.98 -7.10
CA ILE A 276 33.30 11.21 -6.33
C ILE A 276 34.58 11.89 -6.83
N LEU A 277 35.66 11.14 -7.01
CA LEU A 277 36.94 11.67 -7.51
C LEU A 277 36.82 12.20 -8.95
N ARG A 278 36.13 11.47 -9.84
CA ARG A 278 35.87 11.91 -11.22
C ARG A 278 35.04 13.19 -11.26
N LEU A 279 34.03 13.31 -10.39
CA LEU A 279 33.21 14.53 -10.28
C LEU A 279 34.02 15.73 -9.79
N GLN A 280 34.95 15.53 -8.84
CA GLN A 280 35.87 16.59 -8.38
C GLN A 280 36.81 17.05 -9.49
N ALA A 281 37.40 16.10 -10.22
CA ALA A 281 38.30 16.41 -11.35
C ALA A 281 37.57 17.19 -12.45
N ASN A 282 36.28 16.91 -12.67
CA ASN A 282 35.45 17.60 -13.65
C ASN A 282 34.82 18.90 -13.12
N GLY A 283 35.11 19.34 -11.90
CA GLY A 283 34.58 20.59 -11.34
C GLY A 283 33.13 20.54 -10.83
N ALA A 284 32.52 19.34 -10.73
CA ALA A 284 31.18 19.13 -10.17
C ALA A 284 31.23 19.01 -8.62
N TYR A 285 31.79 20.01 -7.95
CA TYR A 285 32.13 19.97 -6.52
C TYR A 285 30.91 19.82 -5.60
N GLU A 286 29.80 20.51 -5.89
CA GLU A 286 28.58 20.43 -5.06
C GLU A 286 27.99 19.02 -5.07
N PHE A 287 27.95 18.38 -6.25
CA PHE A 287 27.45 17.02 -6.38
C PHE A 287 28.39 16.01 -5.70
N SER A 288 29.70 16.17 -5.88
CA SER A 288 30.70 15.36 -5.17
C SER A 288 30.57 15.49 -3.64
N ARG A 289 30.34 16.71 -3.13
CA ARG A 289 30.15 16.97 -1.70
C ARG A 289 28.89 16.29 -1.17
N LEU A 290 27.79 16.32 -1.92
CA LEU A 290 26.57 15.61 -1.56
C LEU A 290 26.81 14.09 -1.48
N LEU A 291 27.43 13.50 -2.51
CA LEU A 291 27.76 12.06 -2.48
C LEU A 291 28.66 11.71 -1.30
N THR A 292 29.64 12.55 -0.99
CA THR A 292 30.51 12.39 0.18
C THR A 292 29.69 12.37 1.47
N SER A 293 28.69 13.26 1.60
CA SER A 293 27.80 13.29 2.76
C SER A 293 26.90 12.07 2.90
N MET A 294 26.67 11.33 1.81
CA MET A 294 25.85 10.10 1.78
C MET A 294 26.68 8.82 1.99
N MET A 295 28.02 8.91 2.10
CA MET A 295 28.90 7.73 2.18
C MET A 295 28.64 6.85 3.40
N ASP A 296 28.24 7.43 4.53
CA ASP A 296 27.89 6.65 5.73
C ASP A 296 26.63 5.80 5.50
N ASP A 297 25.65 6.37 4.79
CA ASP A 297 24.42 5.66 4.42
C ASP A 297 24.71 4.55 3.40
N PHE A 298 25.54 4.82 2.39
CA PHE A 298 25.99 3.80 1.43
C PHE A 298 26.73 2.65 2.13
N THR A 299 27.59 2.98 3.09
CA THR A 299 28.35 1.98 3.86
C THR A 299 27.42 1.11 4.69
N ARG A 300 26.43 1.72 5.36
CA ARG A 300 25.42 0.99 6.15
C ARG A 300 24.57 0.08 5.28
N ASN A 301 24.12 0.57 4.12
CA ASN A 301 23.29 -0.20 3.19
C ASN A 301 24.05 -1.39 2.62
N GLU A 302 25.31 -1.20 2.24
CA GLU A 302 26.19 -2.28 1.76
C GLU A 302 26.44 -3.37 2.82
N GLN A 303 26.62 -2.96 4.08
CA GLN A 303 26.75 -3.89 5.20
C GLN A 303 25.47 -4.69 5.42
N GLU A 304 24.30 -4.03 5.31
CA GLU A 304 23.01 -4.71 5.41
C GLU A 304 22.81 -5.70 4.26
N ARG A 305 23.15 -5.30 3.02
CA ARG A 305 23.14 -6.18 1.85
C ARG A 305 24.01 -7.41 2.06
N THR A 306 25.25 -7.21 2.50
CA THR A 306 26.20 -8.31 2.77
C THR A 306 25.66 -9.23 3.86
N ARG A 307 25.08 -8.68 4.93
CA ARG A 307 24.47 -9.45 6.01
C ARG A 307 23.29 -10.28 5.51
N LYS A 308 22.41 -9.72 4.67
CA LYS A 308 21.27 -10.43 4.07
C LYS A 308 21.73 -11.54 3.14
N MET A 309 22.70 -11.26 2.27
CA MET A 309 23.29 -12.27 1.37
C MET A 309 23.85 -13.45 2.16
N LEU A 310 24.62 -13.19 3.24
CA LEU A 310 25.14 -14.24 4.12
C LEU A 310 24.04 -15.01 4.85
N ALA A 311 22.96 -14.33 5.27
CA ALA A 311 21.80 -14.99 5.87
C ALA A 311 21.09 -15.92 4.87
N ASN A 312 20.95 -15.51 3.61
CA ASN A 312 20.34 -16.31 2.55
C ASN A 312 21.20 -17.53 2.20
N ILE A 313 22.53 -17.36 2.08
CA ILE A 313 23.46 -18.49 1.91
C ILE A 313 23.33 -19.48 3.07
N LYS A 314 23.24 -19.00 4.32
CA LYS A 314 23.01 -19.86 5.49
C LYS A 314 21.68 -20.59 5.45
N LYS A 315 20.59 -19.94 5.00
CA LYS A 315 19.28 -20.58 4.83
C LYS A 315 19.33 -21.70 3.79
N VAL A 316 20.00 -21.49 2.65
CA VAL A 316 20.12 -22.49 1.59
C VAL A 316 20.96 -23.70 2.02
N HIS A 317 22.04 -23.49 2.78
CA HIS A 317 22.90 -24.57 3.28
C HIS A 317 22.40 -25.22 4.58
N SER A 318 21.44 -24.59 5.26
CA SER A 318 20.69 -25.21 6.35
C SER A 318 19.75 -26.28 5.77
N THR A 319 20.31 -27.44 5.41
CA THR A 319 19.53 -28.61 5.02
C THR A 319 18.44 -28.86 6.06
N PRO A 320 17.15 -29.01 5.68
CA PRO A 320 16.03 -29.27 6.60
C PRO A 320 16.10 -30.60 7.38
N GLY A 321 17.25 -31.28 7.36
CA GLY A 321 17.38 -32.70 7.64
C GLY A 321 18.63 -33.03 8.44
N ARG A 322 18.72 -32.48 9.64
CA ARG A 322 19.12 -33.28 10.81
C ARG A 322 18.52 -32.56 12.00
N LYS A 323 17.27 -32.92 12.32
CA LYS A 323 16.87 -32.95 13.73
C LYS A 323 18.00 -33.73 14.40
N LYS A 324 18.90 -33.04 15.08
CA LYS A 324 19.75 -33.69 16.08
C LYS A 324 18.73 -34.27 17.04
N TYR A 325 18.35 -35.53 16.81
CA TYR A 325 18.08 -36.41 17.92
C TYR A 325 19.32 -36.21 18.79
N THR A 326 19.15 -35.49 19.89
CA THR A 326 20.00 -35.68 21.04
C THR A 326 19.88 -37.16 21.35
N GLU A 327 20.74 -37.98 20.73
CA GLU A 327 21.28 -39.16 21.36
C GLU A 327 21.90 -38.65 22.67
N ASN A 328 21.05 -38.47 23.67
CA ASN A 328 21.48 -38.79 25.01
C ASN A 328 21.68 -40.30 24.96
N GLU A 329 22.94 -40.67 24.79
CA GLU A 329 23.53 -41.86 25.40
C GLU A 329 22.83 -42.10 26.75
N TYR A 330 21.86 -43.01 26.75
CA TYR A 330 21.68 -43.88 27.90
C TYR A 330 22.59 -45.04 27.62
N ASP A 331 23.78 -44.96 28.21
CA ASP A 331 24.63 -46.11 28.46
C ASP A 331 23.76 -47.23 29.03
N ASP A 332 23.86 -48.38 28.37
CA ASP A 332 23.49 -49.68 28.90
C ASP A 332 24.24 -49.91 30.21
N SER A 333 23.52 -49.85 31.33
CA SER A 333 23.90 -50.62 32.51
C SER A 333 22.65 -51.13 33.24
N ASP A 334 22.56 -52.46 33.20
CA ASP A 334 21.92 -53.36 34.16
C ASP A 334 20.42 -53.67 34.03
N PHE A 335 20.19 -54.87 33.48
CA PHE A 335 19.32 -55.93 34.02
C PHE A 335 18.26 -55.48 35.05
N SER A 336 17.00 -55.43 34.60
CA SER A 336 15.86 -55.76 35.47
C SER A 336 14.76 -56.41 34.63
N PRO A 337 14.04 -57.42 35.19
CA PRO A 337 13.13 -58.25 34.43
C PRO A 337 11.81 -57.54 34.13
N VAL A 338 11.20 -58.00 33.05
CA VAL A 338 9.87 -57.65 32.53
C VAL A 338 8.84 -57.71 33.66
N GLU A 339 8.25 -56.57 34.01
CA GLU A 339 6.97 -56.51 34.71
C GLU A 339 5.96 -55.67 33.94
N ASP A 340 4.74 -56.18 33.99
CA ASP A 340 3.52 -55.92 33.24
C ASP A 340 3.13 -54.47 32.93
N ASP A 341 2.48 -54.35 31.77
CA ASP A 341 1.73 -53.20 31.28
C ASP A 341 0.79 -52.60 32.34
N MET A 342 1.15 -51.40 32.82
CA MET A 342 0.20 -50.48 33.44
C MET A 342 0.11 -49.15 32.67
N PRO A 343 -1.11 -48.66 32.37
CA PRO A 343 -1.31 -47.40 31.67
C PRO A 343 -0.87 -46.23 32.55
N ARG A 344 0.20 -45.55 32.14
CA ARG A 344 0.70 -44.34 32.80
C ARG A 344 -0.35 -43.22 32.71
N LYS A 345 -1.01 -42.95 33.83
CA LYS A 345 -1.82 -41.74 34.05
C LYS A 345 -0.95 -40.50 33.80
N ARG A 346 -1.37 -39.65 32.85
CA ARG A 346 -0.81 -38.32 32.65
C ARG A 346 -1.03 -37.52 33.92
N GLY A 347 0.05 -37.19 34.64
CA GLY A 347 -0.01 -36.30 35.79
C GLY A 347 -0.51 -34.90 35.42
N PRO A 348 -1.17 -34.18 36.36
CA PRO A 348 -1.65 -32.84 36.12
C PRO A 348 -0.45 -31.91 35.84
N GLY A 349 -0.52 -31.18 34.73
CA GLY A 349 0.53 -30.28 34.28
C GLY A 349 0.92 -29.31 35.40
N ARG A 350 2.24 -29.18 35.63
CA ARG A 350 2.79 -28.16 36.53
C ARG A 350 2.19 -26.79 36.16
N PRO A 351 1.54 -26.07 37.10
CA PRO A 351 1.09 -24.72 36.85
C PRO A 351 2.31 -23.82 36.59
N ARG A 352 2.21 -22.97 35.55
CA ARG A 352 3.23 -21.96 35.23
C ARG A 352 3.39 -21.05 36.46
N LYS A 353 4.57 -21.05 37.08
CA LYS A 353 4.86 -20.38 38.36
C LYS A 353 4.97 -18.85 38.31
N ILE A 354 4.55 -18.20 37.23
CA ILE A 354 4.51 -16.74 37.19
C ILE A 354 3.27 -16.34 36.38
N PRO A 355 2.17 -15.90 37.03
CA PRO A 355 1.12 -15.20 36.31
C PRO A 355 1.76 -13.92 35.77
N LEU A 356 1.83 -13.81 34.43
CA LEU A 356 2.06 -12.51 33.80
C LEU A 356 1.00 -11.56 34.38
N PRO A 357 1.40 -10.39 34.92
CA PRO A 357 0.43 -9.46 35.47
C PRO A 357 -0.59 -9.17 34.38
N GLU A 358 -1.86 -9.54 34.63
CA GLU A 358 -2.97 -9.17 33.79
C GLU A 358 -2.90 -7.65 33.63
N ARG A 359 -2.44 -7.20 32.46
CA ARG A 359 -2.56 -5.82 32.08
C ARG A 359 -4.04 -5.59 31.90
N LYS A 360 -4.71 -5.16 32.98
CA LYS A 360 -6.03 -4.56 32.88
C LYS A 360 -5.97 -3.63 31.67
N PRO A 361 -6.84 -3.78 30.65
CA PRO A 361 -6.93 -2.77 29.60
C PRO A 361 -6.98 -1.43 30.32
N LYS A 362 -6.21 -0.44 29.85
CA LYS A 362 -6.33 0.93 30.37
C LYS A 362 -7.80 1.26 30.26
N VAL A 363 -8.50 1.17 31.39
CA VAL A 363 -9.91 1.50 31.51
C VAL A 363 -9.98 2.89 30.92
N MET A 364 -10.71 3.02 29.81
CA MET A 364 -11.13 4.31 29.29
C MET A 364 -11.56 5.09 30.53
N PRO A 365 -10.95 6.25 30.86
CA PRO A 365 -11.30 6.94 32.09
C PRO A 365 -12.83 7.00 32.14
N GLU A 366 -13.43 6.55 33.24
CA GLU A 366 -14.89 6.47 33.44
C GLU A 366 -15.60 7.83 33.29
N THR A 367 -14.86 8.87 32.88
CA THR A 367 -15.36 9.94 32.04
C THR A 367 -15.81 9.40 30.68
N SER A 368 -16.89 8.62 30.62
CA SER A 368 -17.79 8.79 29.47
C SER A 368 -18.15 10.27 29.48
N GLY A 369 -17.55 11.05 28.59
CA GLY A 369 -17.60 12.52 28.57
C GLY A 369 -18.98 13.08 28.23
N ASN A 370 -20.04 12.39 28.65
CA ASN A 370 -21.45 12.72 28.52
C ASN A 370 -21.86 13.89 29.44
N ASP A 371 -21.00 14.29 30.36
CA ASP A 371 -21.20 15.43 31.27
C ASP A 371 -20.29 16.63 30.92
N LEU A 372 -19.70 16.67 29.72
CA LEU A 372 -18.85 17.79 29.31
C LEU A 372 -19.72 18.96 28.84
N LYS A 373 -19.64 20.08 29.56
CA LYS A 373 -20.34 21.32 29.24
C LYS A 373 -19.36 22.34 28.67
N LEU A 374 -19.60 22.84 27.47
CA LEU A 374 -18.85 23.92 26.82
C LEU A 374 -19.63 25.22 26.99
N GLU A 375 -19.06 26.20 27.68
CA GLU A 375 -19.62 27.55 27.76
C GLU A 375 -18.65 28.54 27.11
N GLY A 376 -19.10 29.23 26.06
CA GLY A 376 -18.23 30.14 25.33
C GLY A 376 -18.97 31.22 24.57
N VAL A 377 -18.19 32.02 23.86
CA VAL A 377 -18.65 33.14 23.06
C VAL A 377 -18.28 32.87 21.61
N ILE A 378 -19.24 33.09 20.71
CA ILE A 378 -18.96 33.09 19.27
C ILE A 378 -18.72 34.53 18.85
N LYS A 379 -17.56 34.74 18.23
CA LYS A 379 -17.13 36.00 17.67
C LYS A 379 -17.03 35.88 16.17
N TYR A 380 -17.43 36.94 15.48
CA TYR A 380 -17.15 37.17 14.08
C TYR A 380 -15.91 38.06 13.99
N VAL A 381 -14.87 37.58 13.32
CA VAL A 381 -13.62 38.31 13.14
C VAL A 381 -13.51 38.66 11.66
N SER A 382 -13.58 39.97 11.37
CA SER A 382 -13.44 40.48 10.01
C SER A 382 -12.03 41.02 9.83
N THR A 383 -11.20 40.30 9.07
CA THR A 383 -9.88 40.81 8.65
C THR A 383 -9.97 41.35 7.23
N ALA A 384 -8.95 42.09 6.78
CA ALA A 384 -8.92 42.64 5.42
C ALA A 384 -9.02 41.57 4.31
N ASN A 385 -8.62 40.33 4.61
CA ASN A 385 -8.52 39.26 3.61
C ASN A 385 -9.56 38.14 3.82
N GLU A 386 -10.01 37.93 5.07
CA GLU A 386 -10.83 36.78 5.42
C GLU A 386 -11.80 37.10 6.56
N THR A 387 -12.96 36.45 6.53
CA THR A 387 -13.97 36.51 7.57
C THR A 387 -14.05 35.15 8.25
N VAL A 388 -13.81 35.12 9.56
CA VAL A 388 -13.69 33.87 10.33
C VAL A 388 -14.60 33.94 11.56
N HIS A 389 -15.29 32.82 11.84
CA HIS A 389 -16.02 32.68 13.11
C HIS A 389 -15.13 31.96 14.12
N SER A 390 -14.97 32.56 15.30
CA SER A 390 -14.20 32.00 16.41
C SER A 390 -15.14 31.63 17.54
N PHE A 391 -15.13 30.36 17.96
CA PHE A 391 -15.84 29.89 19.15
C PHE A 391 -14.82 29.56 20.24
N SER A 392 -14.82 30.34 21.32
CA SER A 392 -13.86 30.18 22.41
C SER A 392 -14.52 30.35 23.77
N GLY A 393 -14.04 29.62 24.76
CA GLY A 393 -14.61 29.63 26.10
C GLY A 393 -13.96 28.62 27.01
N PHE A 394 -14.72 28.14 27.99
CA PHE A 394 -14.29 27.15 28.97
C PHE A 394 -15.17 25.92 28.90
N TRP A 395 -14.56 24.75 29.02
CA TRP A 395 -15.30 23.51 29.25
C TRP A 395 -15.19 23.10 30.71
N GLN A 396 -16.25 22.47 31.21
CA GLN A 396 -16.32 21.94 32.57
C GLN A 396 -16.82 20.51 32.56
N VAL A 397 -16.19 19.69 33.40
CA VAL A 397 -16.68 18.36 33.80
C VAL A 397 -16.86 18.39 35.31
N LYS A 398 -17.83 17.64 35.85
CA LYS A 398 -18.01 17.51 37.30
C LYS A 398 -16.66 17.18 37.96
N ASP A 399 -16.34 17.90 39.03
CA ASP A 399 -15.12 17.72 39.83
C ASP A 399 -13.78 18.07 39.14
N LYS A 400 -13.81 18.83 38.03
CA LYS A 400 -12.58 19.33 37.37
C LYS A 400 -12.58 20.86 37.22
N THR A 401 -11.38 21.43 37.31
CA THR A 401 -11.16 22.86 37.01
C THR A 401 -11.49 23.13 35.55
N PRO A 402 -12.28 24.19 35.25
CA PRO A 402 -12.56 24.56 33.86
C PRO A 402 -11.27 24.81 33.07
N GLN A 403 -11.23 24.38 31.82
CA GLN A 403 -10.10 24.64 30.92
C GLN A 403 -10.57 25.30 29.62
N GLU A 404 -9.67 26.03 28.98
CA GLU A 404 -9.97 26.78 27.77
C GLU A 404 -10.08 25.87 26.53
N PHE A 405 -10.95 26.28 25.61
CA PHE A 405 -11.02 25.73 24.25
C PHE A 405 -11.04 26.86 23.22
N ARG A 406 -10.63 26.54 21.99
CA ARG A 406 -10.74 27.45 20.85
C ARG A 406 -11.00 26.69 19.57
N TYR A 407 -12.07 27.08 18.87
CA TYR A 407 -12.40 26.60 17.54
C TYR A 407 -12.51 27.74 16.54
N LEU A 408 -12.16 27.43 15.30
CA LEU A 408 -12.21 28.34 14.16
C LEU A 408 -13.01 27.69 13.03
N LYS A 409 -13.95 28.45 12.46
CA LYS A 409 -14.66 28.07 11.24
C LYS A 409 -14.13 28.92 10.09
N THR A 410 -13.54 28.26 9.11
CA THR A 410 -12.95 28.87 7.91
C THR A 410 -13.95 29.05 6.77
N GLN A 411 -15.08 28.34 6.79
CA GLN A 411 -16.07 28.45 5.72
C GLN A 411 -16.85 29.76 5.82
N PRO A 412 -16.99 30.52 4.70
CA PRO A 412 -17.81 31.73 4.67
C PRO A 412 -19.29 31.37 4.93
N GLY A 413 -20.03 32.27 5.57
CA GLY A 413 -21.45 32.11 5.87
C GLY A 413 -21.81 32.46 7.31
N GLY A 414 -23.00 32.09 7.76
CA GLY A 414 -23.47 32.34 9.12
C GLY A 414 -22.73 31.53 10.20
N PRO A 415 -23.21 31.54 11.45
CA PRO A 415 -22.57 30.80 12.55
C PRO A 415 -22.63 29.28 12.39
N SER A 416 -23.55 28.73 11.58
CA SER A 416 -23.65 27.29 11.34
C SER A 416 -22.56 26.76 10.40
N GLY A 417 -21.93 25.64 10.73
CA GLY A 417 -20.96 24.92 9.89
C GLY A 417 -19.84 24.27 10.69
N LEU A 418 -18.80 23.84 9.97
CA LEU A 418 -17.68 23.08 10.54
C LEU A 418 -16.65 23.99 11.23
N TYR A 419 -16.47 23.76 12.52
CA TYR A 419 -15.45 24.37 13.36
C TYR A 419 -14.31 23.37 13.62
N SER A 420 -13.08 23.76 13.36
CA SER A 420 -11.88 22.97 13.70
C SER A 420 -11.12 23.68 14.81
N GLY A 421 -10.66 22.94 15.81
CA GLY A 421 -9.99 23.55 16.94
C GLY A 421 -9.36 22.57 17.89
N TYR A 422 -9.01 23.08 19.06
CA TYR A 422 -8.48 22.27 20.13
C TYR A 422 -9.04 22.69 21.48
N TRP A 423 -9.14 21.72 22.37
CA TRP A 423 -9.35 21.94 23.80
C TRP A 423 -8.22 21.28 24.55
N ARG A 424 -7.90 21.80 25.74
CA ARG A 424 -6.92 21.17 26.60
C ARG A 424 -7.62 20.12 27.46
N PHE A 425 -7.06 18.92 27.59
CA PHE A 425 -7.44 17.91 28.57
C PHE A 425 -6.18 17.51 29.33
N TYR A 426 -6.09 17.91 30.60
CA TYR A 426 -4.84 17.87 31.37
C TYR A 426 -3.74 18.70 30.69
N ASP A 427 -2.61 18.08 30.33
CA ASP A 427 -1.48 18.73 29.67
C ASP A 427 -1.44 18.50 28.16
N LYS A 428 -2.48 17.83 27.61
CA LYS A 428 -2.55 17.51 26.18
C LYS A 428 -3.61 18.35 25.49
N ASN A 429 -3.25 18.90 24.34
CA ASN A 429 -4.22 19.49 23.43
C ASN A 429 -4.88 18.35 22.65
N ILE A 430 -6.20 18.39 22.57
CA ILE A 430 -7.02 17.46 21.81
C ILE A 430 -7.60 18.23 20.65
N GLU A 431 -7.16 17.86 19.45
CA GLU A 431 -7.71 18.38 18.20
C GLU A 431 -9.08 17.74 17.95
N GLU A 432 -10.04 18.55 17.53
CA GLU A 432 -11.37 18.08 17.20
C GLU A 432 -12.06 18.95 16.15
N ASN A 433 -13.01 18.31 15.45
CA ASN A 433 -13.89 18.95 14.49
C ASN A 433 -15.33 18.93 15.02
N LEU A 434 -16.04 20.04 14.88
CA LEU A 434 -17.36 20.27 15.44
C LEU A 434 -18.25 20.95 14.39
N ASP A 435 -19.22 20.24 13.82
CA ASP A 435 -20.23 20.82 12.95
C ASP A 435 -21.43 21.29 13.78
N LEU A 436 -21.75 22.58 13.71
CA LEU A 436 -22.82 23.20 14.49
C LEU A 436 -23.93 23.74 13.57
N LYS A 437 -25.18 23.45 13.91
CA LYS A 437 -26.38 24.01 13.29
C LYS A 437 -27.14 24.85 14.31
N PHE A 438 -27.30 26.13 14.02
CA PHE A 438 -28.02 27.08 14.84
C PHE A 438 -29.48 27.17 14.39
N ASP A 439 -30.42 26.93 15.30
CA ASP A 439 -31.85 27.12 15.09
C ASP A 439 -32.42 28.02 16.20
N ASN A 440 -32.51 29.32 15.88
CA ASN A 440 -33.02 30.39 16.73
C ASN A 440 -32.35 30.46 18.12
N LYS A 441 -32.84 29.70 19.09
CA LYS A 441 -32.33 29.64 20.48
C LYS A 441 -31.62 28.32 20.81
N SER A 442 -31.68 27.35 19.92
CA SER A 442 -31.10 26.02 20.11
C SER A 442 -29.94 25.81 19.15
N VAL A 443 -28.97 25.01 19.58
CA VAL A 443 -27.85 24.57 18.75
C VAL A 443 -27.73 23.08 18.85
N LYS A 444 -27.60 22.43 17.70
CA LYS A 444 -27.39 21.00 17.58
C LYS A 444 -26.20 20.75 16.67
N GLY A 445 -25.48 19.68 16.90
CA GLY A 445 -24.31 19.39 16.11
C GLY A 445 -23.70 18.03 16.42
N CYS A 446 -22.60 17.77 15.75
CA CYS A 446 -21.84 16.54 15.85
C CYS A 446 -20.35 16.84 15.70
N GLY A 447 -19.52 15.95 16.21
CA GLY A 447 -18.08 16.11 16.11
C GLY A 447 -17.33 14.80 16.28
N GLU A 448 -16.04 14.87 15.99
CA GLU A 448 -15.11 13.76 16.06
C GLU A 448 -13.81 14.22 16.71
N ASN A 449 -13.26 13.37 17.59
CA ASN A 449 -11.92 13.53 18.14
C ASN A 449 -11.29 12.15 18.40
N VAL A 450 -10.11 12.12 19.03
CA VAL A 450 -9.36 10.89 19.34
C VAL A 450 -10.10 9.90 20.27
N PHE A 451 -11.22 10.30 20.88
CA PHE A 451 -12.06 9.43 21.71
C PHE A 451 -13.29 8.90 20.97
N GLY A 452 -13.52 9.30 19.72
CA GLY A 452 -14.64 8.86 18.89
C GLY A 452 -15.60 9.99 18.53
N MET A 453 -16.76 9.59 18.00
CA MET A 453 -17.82 10.52 17.60
C MET A 453 -18.71 10.93 18.77
N PHE A 454 -19.21 12.16 18.74
CA PHE A 454 -20.09 12.71 19.75
C PHE A 454 -21.14 13.64 19.14
N GLN A 455 -22.29 13.74 19.84
CA GLN A 455 -23.33 14.72 19.56
C GLN A 455 -23.22 15.88 20.53
N VAL A 456 -23.60 17.07 20.08
CA VAL A 456 -23.71 18.27 20.93
C VAL A 456 -25.10 18.88 20.82
N TYR A 457 -25.63 19.28 21.98
CA TYR A 457 -26.92 19.96 22.10
C TYR A 457 -26.75 21.16 23.03
N GLY A 458 -27.42 22.27 22.75
CA GLY A 458 -27.19 23.46 23.54
C GLY A 458 -28.14 24.61 23.29
N GLU A 459 -27.90 25.68 24.03
CA GLU A 459 -28.61 26.94 23.93
C GLU A 459 -27.71 28.02 23.33
N TRP A 460 -28.30 28.83 22.45
CA TRP A 460 -27.68 30.01 21.87
C TRP A 460 -28.44 31.26 22.32
N LYS A 461 -27.71 32.22 22.88
CA LYS A 461 -28.24 33.54 23.23
C LYS A 461 -27.53 34.57 22.37
N LYS A 462 -28.23 35.08 21.36
CA LYS A 462 -27.75 36.20 20.55
C LYS A 462 -27.47 37.38 21.48
N SER A 463 -26.25 37.89 21.44
CA SER A 463 -25.85 39.09 22.18
C SER A 463 -26.13 40.31 21.33
N ASP A 464 -26.34 41.47 21.96
CA ASP A 464 -26.25 42.74 21.25
C ASP A 464 -24.85 42.83 20.63
N GLU A 465 -24.82 43.12 19.33
CA GLU A 465 -23.60 43.16 18.52
C GLU A 465 -22.72 44.31 19.03
N LYS A 466 -21.68 43.97 19.81
CA LYS A 466 -20.65 44.90 20.24
C LYS A 466 -19.39 44.60 19.46
N GLU A 467 -19.01 45.54 18.60
CA GLU A 467 -17.77 45.50 17.85
C GLU A 467 -16.64 46.11 18.70
N ILE A 468 -15.60 45.33 18.95
CA ILE A 468 -14.39 45.78 19.64
C ILE A 468 -13.21 45.35 18.77
N LEU A 469 -12.49 46.31 18.18
CA LEU A 469 -11.25 46.08 17.43
C LEU A 469 -11.40 45.09 16.25
N GLY A 470 -12.53 45.13 15.53
CA GLY A 470 -12.82 44.23 14.41
C GLY A 470 -13.31 42.83 14.80
N GLU A 471 -13.53 42.59 16.10
CA GLU A 471 -14.24 41.43 16.62
C GLU A 471 -15.68 41.82 17.00
N THR A 472 -16.66 41.24 16.33
CA THR A 472 -18.08 41.39 16.68
C THR A 472 -18.55 40.18 17.46
N THR A 473 -18.99 40.39 18.70
CA THR A 473 -19.55 39.30 19.51
C THR A 473 -20.96 38.97 19.02
N LEU A 474 -21.18 37.76 18.51
CA LEU A 474 -22.47 37.31 17.97
C LEU A 474 -23.41 36.81 19.09
N GLY A 475 -22.85 36.19 20.12
CA GLY A 475 -23.64 35.61 21.21
C GLY A 475 -22.90 34.61 22.08
N GLN A 476 -23.61 34.16 23.11
CA GLN A 476 -23.13 33.15 24.06
C GLN A 476 -23.71 31.78 23.71
N LEU A 477 -22.86 30.77 23.81
CA LEU A 477 -23.20 29.38 23.51
C LEU A 477 -22.94 28.50 24.74
N LYS A 478 -23.92 27.66 25.07
CA LYS A 478 -23.78 26.59 26.06
C LYS A 478 -24.08 25.26 25.38
N LEU A 479 -23.09 24.39 25.24
CA LEU A 479 -23.25 23.05 24.65
C LEU A 479 -23.02 21.97 25.70
N GLU A 480 -23.82 20.91 25.64
CA GLU A 480 -23.62 19.65 26.34
C GLU A 480 -23.23 18.58 25.31
N ARG A 481 -22.18 17.82 25.63
CA ARG A 481 -21.62 16.78 24.76
C ARG A 481 -22.04 15.40 25.23
N ASN A 482 -22.45 14.55 24.30
CA ASN A 482 -22.75 13.13 24.53
C ASN A 482 -21.97 12.26 23.53
N TYR A 483 -21.08 11.40 24.02
CA TYR A 483 -20.37 10.44 23.15
C TYR A 483 -21.31 9.32 22.71
N LEU A 484 -21.24 8.98 21.43
CA LEU A 484 -21.99 7.86 20.89
C LEU A 484 -21.29 6.57 21.34
N LYS A 485 -21.99 5.75 22.13
CA LYS A 485 -21.50 4.42 22.50
C LYS A 485 -21.59 3.53 21.27
N PHE A 486 -20.45 3.21 20.67
CA PHE A 486 -20.40 2.16 19.66
C PHE A 486 -20.44 0.80 20.38
N GLU A 487 -21.62 0.20 20.49
CA GLU A 487 -21.76 -1.19 20.92
C GLU A 487 -21.55 -2.10 19.70
N PRO A 488 -20.41 -2.82 19.60
CA PRO A 488 -20.04 -3.56 18.39
C PRO A 488 -20.87 -4.83 18.12
N SER A 489 -22.02 -5.02 18.79
CA SER A 489 -22.81 -6.26 18.71
C SER A 489 -24.11 -6.14 17.90
N ASP A 490 -24.60 -4.94 17.59
CA ASP A 490 -25.90 -4.77 16.91
C ASP A 490 -25.81 -3.76 15.75
N GLU A 491 -25.26 -4.19 14.62
CA GLU A 491 -25.29 -3.43 13.35
C GLU A 491 -26.73 -3.25 12.80
N SER A 492 -27.75 -3.88 13.41
CA SER A 492 -29.14 -3.87 12.93
C SER A 492 -30.08 -2.91 13.68
N SER A 493 -29.60 -2.08 14.61
CA SER A 493 -30.47 -1.21 15.41
C SER A 493 -30.11 0.28 15.41
N CYS A 494 -29.41 0.79 14.39
CA CYS A 494 -29.29 2.24 14.21
C CYS A 494 -30.67 2.83 13.88
N SER A 495 -31.14 3.76 14.71
CA SER A 495 -32.32 4.56 14.40
C SER A 495 -32.03 5.48 13.20
N GLU A 496 -33.07 5.85 12.44
CA GLU A 496 -32.94 6.74 11.27
C GLU A 496 -32.28 8.09 11.62
N ALA A 497 -32.48 8.57 12.86
CA ALA A 497 -31.84 9.77 13.39
C ALA A 497 -30.33 9.59 13.66
N GLU A 498 -29.86 8.39 13.99
CA GLU A 498 -28.42 8.09 14.17
C GLU A 498 -27.72 7.95 12.82
N LEU A 499 -28.40 7.40 11.82
CA LEU A 499 -27.93 7.34 10.43
C LEU A 499 -27.79 8.72 9.80
N GLU A 500 -28.73 9.63 10.05
CA GLU A 500 -28.66 11.02 9.55
C GLU A 500 -27.49 11.79 10.18
N VAL A 501 -27.14 11.49 11.43
CA VAL A 501 -25.94 12.05 12.11
C VAL A 501 -24.66 11.43 11.55
N LEU A 502 -24.62 10.11 11.33
CA LEU A 502 -23.51 9.41 10.67
C LEU A 502 -23.24 9.98 9.28
N ASP A 503 -24.28 10.25 8.48
CA ASP A 503 -24.15 10.78 7.13
C ASP A 503 -23.82 12.29 7.11
N ALA A 504 -24.19 13.05 8.14
CA ALA A 504 -23.79 14.45 8.30
C ALA A 504 -22.32 14.62 8.74
N VAL A 505 -21.77 13.64 9.49
CA VAL A 505 -20.36 13.65 9.95
C VAL A 505 -19.43 13.04 8.92
N LYS A 506 -19.89 12.11 8.07
CA LYS A 506 -19.05 11.46 7.05
C LYS A 506 -18.45 12.50 6.11
N PRO A 507 -17.12 12.72 6.12
CA PRO A 507 -16.47 13.33 4.96
C PRO A 507 -16.74 12.41 3.75
N PRO A 508 -16.82 12.94 2.52
CA PRO A 508 -17.33 12.21 1.36
C PRO A 508 -16.61 10.90 1.02
N HIS A 509 -15.47 10.58 1.65
CA HIS A 509 -14.78 9.31 1.46
C HIS A 509 -14.15 8.79 2.77
N ARG A 510 -14.81 7.85 3.46
CA ARG A 510 -14.10 6.79 4.20
C ARG A 510 -15.00 5.61 4.55
N LEU A 511 -14.55 4.41 4.16
CA LEU A 511 -15.07 3.11 4.55
C LEU A 511 -14.31 2.61 5.79
N GLU A 512 -15.06 2.11 6.76
CA GLU A 512 -14.61 1.52 8.02
C GLU A 512 -13.96 0.15 7.75
N PHE A 513 -12.78 -0.15 8.34
CA PHE A 513 -12.43 -1.43 8.97
C PHE A 513 -11.00 -1.40 9.59
N GLU A 514 -10.88 -1.98 10.79
CA GLU A 514 -9.65 -2.48 11.49
C GLU A 514 -8.70 -1.54 12.27
N GLU A 515 -9.24 -0.83 13.28
CA GLU A 515 -8.44 -0.06 14.25
C GLU A 515 -7.74 -0.92 15.33
N LYS A 516 -8.09 -2.22 15.47
CA LYS A 516 -7.64 -3.04 16.62
C LYS A 516 -6.25 -3.65 16.51
N VAL A 517 -5.60 -3.64 15.33
CA VAL A 517 -4.25 -4.23 15.16
C VAL A 517 -3.12 -3.20 15.36
N HIS A 518 -3.44 -1.91 15.43
CA HIS A 518 -2.47 -0.82 15.24
C HIS A 518 -1.77 -0.29 16.51
N LEU A 519 -2.21 -0.69 17.72
CA LEU A 519 -1.64 -0.13 18.96
C LEU A 519 -0.44 -0.91 19.54
N GLU A 520 -0.12 -2.11 19.06
CA GLU A 520 0.99 -2.91 19.60
C GLU A 520 2.36 -2.65 18.93
N HIS A 521 2.41 -2.11 17.71
CA HIS A 521 3.65 -2.01 16.93
C HIS A 521 4.44 -0.70 17.06
N MET A 522 3.96 0.30 17.79
CA MET A 522 4.61 1.62 17.90
C MET A 522 5.06 1.92 19.33
N ARG A 523 6.18 1.34 19.74
CA ARG A 523 6.97 1.82 20.89
C ARG A 523 8.40 2.12 20.44
N MET A 524 8.61 3.33 19.89
CA MET A 524 9.95 3.92 19.78
C MET A 524 10.17 4.94 20.90
N PRO A 525 11.42 5.11 21.39
CA PRO A 525 11.73 5.98 22.52
C PRO A 525 11.57 7.46 22.16
N LEU A 526 11.09 8.22 23.14
CA LEU A 526 10.75 9.64 23.06
C LEU A 526 12.01 10.47 22.74
N LYS A 527 12.02 11.13 21.57
CA LYS A 527 12.94 12.24 21.27
C LYS A 527 12.54 13.48 22.08
N SER A 528 13.51 14.35 22.37
CA SER A 528 13.28 15.55 23.18
C SER A 528 12.28 16.51 22.50
N VAL A 529 11.50 17.22 23.31
CA VAL A 529 10.49 18.19 22.85
C VAL A 529 11.09 19.26 21.93
N GLN A 530 12.38 19.58 22.08
CA GLN A 530 13.08 20.55 21.23
C GLN A 530 13.30 20.01 19.81
N GLU A 531 13.61 18.74 19.64
CA GLU A 531 13.75 18.11 18.32
C GLU A 531 12.39 17.99 17.62
N LEU A 532 11.34 17.68 18.38
CA LEU A 532 9.97 17.62 17.87
C LEU A 532 9.52 18.99 17.35
N LYS A 533 9.78 20.07 18.10
CA LYS A 533 9.47 21.45 17.68
C LYS A 533 10.27 21.90 16.46
N LYS A 534 11.51 21.44 16.33
CA LYS A 534 12.37 21.72 15.16
C LYS A 534 11.85 21.01 13.91
N SER A 535 11.36 19.77 14.07
CA SER A 535 10.73 18.98 13.01
C SER A 535 9.39 19.57 12.56
N LEU A 536 8.53 19.99 13.51
CA LEU A 536 7.24 20.62 13.22
C LEU A 536 7.38 21.95 12.49
N LYS A 537 8.30 22.83 12.91
CA LYS A 537 8.58 24.08 12.19
C LYS A 537 9.14 23.87 10.79
N ALA A 538 9.89 22.78 10.58
CA ALA A 538 10.37 22.40 9.26
C ALA A 538 9.24 21.85 8.36
N GLN A 539 8.24 21.19 8.97
CA GLN A 539 7.08 20.64 8.29
C GLN A 539 6.07 21.74 7.88
N GLU A 540 5.72 22.68 8.76
CA GLU A 540 4.86 23.85 8.43
C GLU A 540 5.42 24.67 7.27
N LYS A 541 6.74 24.89 7.25
CA LYS A 541 7.42 25.63 6.18
C LYS A 541 7.39 24.89 4.84
N ARG A 542 7.15 23.58 4.84
CA ARG A 542 6.96 22.74 3.64
C ARG A 542 5.49 22.69 3.21
N GLU A 543 4.54 22.75 4.14
CA GLU A 543 3.11 22.74 3.82
C GLU A 543 2.63 24.02 3.12
N LEU A 544 3.25 25.17 3.44
CA LEU A 544 3.00 26.45 2.75
C LEU A 544 3.47 26.49 1.28
N ARG A 545 4.09 25.42 0.75
CA ARG A 545 4.45 25.28 -0.67
C ARG A 545 3.61 24.24 -1.43
N ARG A 546 2.45 23.86 -0.87
CA ARG A 546 1.51 22.95 -1.54
C ARG A 546 0.78 23.66 -2.67
N VAL A 547 1.26 23.44 -3.90
CA VAL A 547 0.41 23.39 -5.10
C VAL A 547 -0.13 21.94 -5.20
N PRO A 548 -1.42 21.72 -5.50
CA PRO A 548 -1.99 20.37 -5.54
C PRO A 548 -1.55 19.59 -6.79
N PHE A 549 -1.23 18.31 -6.54
CA PHE A 549 -1.39 17.08 -7.34
C PHE A 549 -0.97 16.98 -8.84
N PHE A 550 -0.30 15.85 -9.11
CA PHE A 550 -0.32 15.05 -10.35
C PHE A 550 -0.36 15.78 -11.70
N LYS A 551 0.83 16.19 -12.15
CA LYS A 551 1.30 15.95 -13.53
C LYS A 551 2.78 15.68 -13.42
N SER A 552 3.18 14.42 -13.57
CA SER A 552 4.55 14.13 -13.97
C SER A 552 4.69 14.65 -15.39
N ASP A 553 5.52 15.67 -15.61
CA ASP A 553 5.92 16.14 -16.95
C ASP A 553 6.79 15.11 -17.71
N TYR A 554 6.58 13.82 -17.44
CA TYR A 554 7.18 12.67 -18.12
C TYR A 554 6.17 11.93 -19.01
N LEU A 555 4.98 12.50 -19.22
CA LEU A 555 3.89 11.90 -20.00
C LEU A 555 3.25 12.85 -21.02
N SER A 556 4.03 13.80 -21.55
CA SER A 556 3.65 14.63 -22.70
C SER A 556 4.46 14.26 -23.93
#